data_AF-A0A937GDW8-F1
#
_entry.id   AF-A0A937GDW8-F1
#
_cell.length_a   1.000
_cell.length_b   1.000
_cell.length_c   1.000
_cell.angle_alpha   90.00
_cell.angle_beta   90.00
_cell.angle_gamma   90.00
#
_symmetry.space_group_name_H-M   'P 1'
#
loop_
_entity.id
_entity.type
_entity.pdbx_description
1 polymer ?
#
loop_
_entity_poly.entity_id
_entity_poly.type
_entity_poly.pdbx_seq_one_letter_code
_entity_poly.pdbx_strand_id
1 'polypeptide(L)'
;MSGSIARTRFVLAVVIAVGRRPSLWVIAIRQMLLLAPRGWIRRFPFLPLPSQDYLAFRSVTQYGKGDHPPRPQDVVEYLTWCAQMRRIASE
;
A
#
# COMPACT_ATOMS: atom_id res chain seq x y z
N MET A 1 1.40 23.05 8.51
CA MET A 1 0.04 22.47 8.47
C MET A 1 -0.39 21.88 7.10
N SER A 2 0.43 21.94 6.04
CA SER A 2 0.04 21.47 4.69
C SER A 2 0.10 19.93 4.48
N GLY A 3 1.03 19.23 5.15
CA GLY A 3 1.30 17.81 4.88
C GLY A 3 0.19 16.81 5.27
N SER A 4 -0.65 17.14 6.26
CA SER A 4 -1.72 16.24 6.73
C SER A 4 -2.86 16.13 5.70
N ILE A 5 -3.25 17.27 5.10
CA ILE A 5 -4.33 17.32 4.10
C ILE A 5 -3.92 16.55 2.83
N ALA A 6 -2.67 16.72 2.38
CA ALA A 6 -2.14 15.99 1.22
C ALA A 6 -2.13 14.47 1.46
N ARG A 7 -1.73 14.02 2.66
CA ARG A 7 -1.74 12.60 3.05
C ARG A 7 -3.17 12.04 3.08
N THR A 8 -4.11 12.74 3.69
CA THR A 8 -5.51 12.29 3.78
C THR A 8 -6.14 12.16 2.38
N ARG A 9 -5.89 13.14 1.50
CA ARG A 9 -6.36 13.09 0.10
C ARG A 9 -5.77 11.91 -0.66
N PHE A 10 -4.47 11.64 -0.48
CA PHE A 10 -3.82 10.48 -1.08
C PHE A 10 -4.43 9.17 -0.59
N VAL A 11 -4.58 9.00 0.73
CA VAL A 11 -5.19 7.79 1.32
C VAL A 11 -6.61 7.59 0.80
N LEU A 12 -7.42 8.65 0.77
CA LEU A 12 -8.78 8.57 0.25
C LEU A 12 -8.79 8.16 -1.23
N ALA A 13 -7.90 8.74 -2.04
CA ALA A 13 -7.79 8.38 -3.46
C ALA A 13 -7.36 6.92 -3.66
N VAL A 14 -6.45 6.41 -2.83
CA VAL A 14 -6.06 4.99 -2.82
C VAL A 14 -7.24 4.10 -2.43
N VAL A 15 -7.95 4.43 -1.35
CA VAL A 15 -9.12 3.68 -0.89
C VAL A 15 -10.20 3.63 -1.97
N ILE A 16 -10.48 4.75 -2.64
CA ILE A 16 -11.43 4.80 -3.75
C ILE A 16 -10.93 3.97 -4.94
N ALA A 17 -9.65 4.09 -5.31
CA ALA A 17 -9.09 3.38 -6.45
C ALA A 17 -9.10 1.85 -6.26
N VAL A 18 -8.76 1.37 -5.06
CA VAL A 18 -8.81 -0.06 -4.71
C VAL A 18 -10.25 -0.51 -4.49
N GLY A 19 -11.09 0.30 -3.84
CA GLY A 19 -12.50 0.01 -3.59
C GLY A 19 -13.30 -0.26 -4.86
N ARG A 20 -12.97 0.41 -5.97
CA ARG A 20 -13.58 0.17 -7.29
C ARG A 20 -13.16 -1.14 -7.98
N ARG A 21 -12.26 -1.93 -7.39
CA ARG A 21 -11.67 -3.15 -7.99
C ARG A 21 -11.79 -4.35 -7.04
N PRO A 22 -12.95 -5.04 -6.98
CA PRO A 22 -13.21 -6.09 -6.00
C PRO A 22 -12.25 -7.28 -6.07
N SER A 23 -11.73 -7.60 -7.27
CA SER A 23 -10.73 -8.67 -7.45
C SER A 23 -9.42 -8.40 -6.70
N LEU A 24 -9.11 -7.14 -6.38
CA LEU A 24 -7.89 -6.76 -5.67
C LEU A 24 -8.04 -6.73 -4.16
N TRP A 25 -9.25 -6.84 -3.61
CA TRP A 25 -9.48 -6.65 -2.16
C TRP A 25 -8.74 -7.70 -1.32
N VAL A 26 -8.86 -8.97 -1.70
CA VAL A 26 -8.15 -10.07 -1.01
C VAL A 26 -6.64 -9.88 -1.08
N ILE A 27 -6.14 -9.39 -2.23
CA ILE A 27 -4.71 -9.11 -2.43
C ILE A 27 -4.28 -7.95 -1.55
N ALA A 28 -5.06 -6.86 -1.51
CA ALA A 28 -4.80 -5.69 -0.68
C ALA A 28 -4.71 -6.06 0.81
N ILE A 29 -5.70 -6.80 1.33
CA ILE A 29 -5.70 -7.25 2.73
C ILE A 29 -4.48 -8.13 3.01
N ARG A 30 -4.18 -9.09 2.15
CA ARG A 30 -2.99 -9.95 2.30
C ARG A 30 -1.70 -9.14 2.31
N GLN A 31 -1.54 -8.17 1.41
CA GLN A 31 -0.35 -7.33 1.37
C GLN A 31 -0.26 -6.44 2.62
N MET A 32 -1.36 -5.87 3.10
CA MET A 32 -1.38 -5.13 4.36
C MET A 32 -0.90 -6.00 5.54
N LEU A 33 -1.43 -7.22 5.67
CA LEU A 33 -1.03 -8.15 6.73
C LEU A 33 0.44 -8.58 6.61
N LEU A 34 0.93 -8.80 5.38
CA LEU A 34 2.31 -9.22 5.12
C LEU A 34 3.32 -8.11 5.44
N LEU A 35 2.96 -6.86 5.14
CA LEU A 35 3.83 -5.70 5.30
C LEU A 35 3.69 -5.03 6.68
N ALA A 36 2.68 -5.42 7.45
CA ALA A 36 2.49 -4.90 8.80
C ALA A 36 3.63 -5.35 9.72
N PRO A 37 4.13 -4.46 10.59
CA PRO A 37 5.16 -4.81 11.56
C PRO A 37 4.63 -5.85 12.56
N ARG A 38 5.53 -6.69 13.09
CA ARG A 38 5.18 -7.64 14.16
C ARG A 38 4.57 -6.89 15.36
N GLY A 39 3.46 -7.40 15.87
CA GLY A 39 2.78 -6.80 17.02
C GLY A 39 1.89 -5.60 16.71
N TRP A 40 1.50 -5.37 15.45
CA TRP A 40 0.54 -4.31 15.07
C TRP A 40 -0.78 -4.34 15.86
N ILE A 41 -1.22 -5.51 16.32
CA ILE A 41 -2.42 -5.69 17.16
C ILE A 41 -2.21 -5.13 18.59
N ARG A 42 -0.97 -4.93 19.04
CA ARG A 42 -0.67 -4.44 20.40
C ARG A 42 -0.63 -2.92 20.50
N ARG A 43 -0.71 -2.20 19.37
CA ARG A 43 -0.60 -0.75 19.31
C ARG A 43 -1.78 -0.16 18.55
N PHE A 44 -2.54 0.72 19.21
CA PHE A 44 -3.57 1.53 18.56
C PHE A 44 -2.94 2.27 17.35
N PRO A 45 -3.56 2.29 16.15
CA PRO A 45 -4.98 2.03 15.87
C PRO A 45 -5.37 0.57 15.58
N PHE A 46 -4.53 -0.43 15.90
CA PHE A 46 -4.81 -1.85 15.65
C PHE A 46 -5.11 -2.18 14.18
N LEU A 47 -4.58 -1.36 13.25
CA LEU A 47 -4.65 -1.64 11.82
C LEU A 47 -3.31 -2.21 11.34
N PRO A 48 -3.33 -3.18 10.41
CA PRO A 48 -2.13 -3.72 9.77
C PRO A 48 -1.60 -2.72 8.72
N LEU A 49 -1.07 -1.60 9.20
CA LEU A 49 -0.47 -0.58 8.32
C LEU A 49 1.02 -0.89 8.11
N PRO A 50 1.53 -0.77 6.87
CA PRO A 50 2.96 -0.86 6.61
C PRO A 50 3.74 0.18 7.43
N SER A 51 4.96 -0.15 7.83
CA SER A 51 5.83 0.78 8.55
C SER A 51 6.23 1.97 7.67
N GLN A 52 6.54 3.10 8.30
CA GLN A 52 7.03 4.28 7.57
C GLN A 52 8.36 3.99 6.87
N ASP A 53 9.24 3.21 7.50
CA ASP A 53 10.52 2.80 6.93
C ASP A 53 10.33 1.97 5.66
N TYR A 54 9.36 1.05 5.66
CA TYR A 54 9.02 0.28 4.47
C TYR A 54 8.51 1.19 3.35
N LEU A 55 7.63 2.14 3.65
CA LEU A 55 7.11 3.08 2.65
C LEU A 55 8.19 4.01 2.09
N ALA A 56 9.12 4.47 2.94
CA ALA A 56 10.28 5.27 2.52
C ALA A 56 11.20 4.46 1.60
N PHE A 57 11.55 3.24 1.99
CA PHE A 57 12.30 2.31 1.14
C PHE A 57 11.58 2.05 -0.19
N ARG A 58 10.26 1.85 -0.16
CA ARG A 58 9.48 1.59 -1.37
C ARG A 58 9.48 2.79 -2.33
N SER A 59 9.37 4.00 -1.80
CA SER A 59 9.47 5.23 -2.60
C SER A 59 10.82 5.34 -3.30
N VAL A 60 11.92 5.14 -2.57
CA VAL A 60 13.28 5.20 -3.14
C VAL A 60 13.49 4.13 -4.21
N THR A 61 13.07 2.88 -3.96
CA THR A 61 13.23 1.79 -4.93
C THR A 61 12.38 1.96 -6.18
N GLN A 62 11.21 2.58 -6.08
CA GLN A 62 10.31 2.78 -7.22
C GLN A 62 10.73 3.96 -8.10
N TYR A 63 11.17 5.07 -7.50
CA TYR A 63 11.42 6.31 -8.23
C TYR A 63 12.91 6.70 -8.32
N GLY A 64 13.80 5.96 -7.66
CA GLY A 64 15.22 6.28 -7.55
C GLY A 64 15.54 7.45 -6.61
N LYS A 65 14.52 8.16 -6.10
CA LYS A 65 14.64 9.30 -5.18
C LYS A 65 13.42 9.37 -4.25
N GLY A 66 13.62 9.83 -3.02
CA GLY A 66 12.59 9.86 -1.97
C GLY A 66 11.64 11.06 -1.99
N ASP A 67 11.83 11.99 -2.93
CA ASP A 67 11.03 13.22 -3.07
C ASP A 67 9.83 13.05 -4.02
N HIS A 68 9.74 11.94 -4.76
CA HIS A 68 8.64 11.72 -5.69
C HIS A 68 7.38 11.28 -4.91
N PRO A 69 6.28 12.08 -4.95
CA PRO A 69 5.06 11.71 -4.26
C PRO A 69 4.44 10.46 -4.88
N PRO A 70 4.00 9.47 -4.08
CA PRO A 70 3.33 8.30 -4.61
C PRO A 70 1.99 8.67 -5.23
N ARG A 71 1.60 8.00 -6.32
CA ARG A 71 0.30 8.16 -6.97
C ARG A 71 -0.63 7.02 -6.55
N PRO A 72 -1.94 7.25 -6.44
CA PRO A 72 -2.90 6.20 -6.11
C PRO A 72 -2.87 5.02 -7.09
N GLN A 73 -2.58 5.30 -8.37
CA GLN A 73 -2.43 4.29 -9.42
C GLN A 73 -1.29 3.32 -9.13
N ASP A 74 -0.20 3.79 -8.53
CA ASP A 74 0.96 2.94 -8.24
C ASP A 74 0.59 1.82 -7.24
N VAL A 75 -0.36 2.07 -6.33
CA VAL A 75 -0.91 1.05 -5.41
C VAL A 75 -1.72 0.00 -6.18
N VAL A 76 -2.52 0.42 -7.16
CA VAL A 76 -3.33 -0.49 -7.97
C VAL A 76 -2.44 -1.36 -8.85
N GLU A 77 -1.42 -0.77 -9.46
CA GLU A 77 -0.42 -1.46 -10.28
C GLU A 77 0.35 -2.50 -9.43
N TYR A 78 0.80 -2.11 -8.23
CA TYR A 78 1.44 -3.03 -7.29
C TYR A 78 0.54 -4.23 -6.93
N LEU A 79 -0.73 -3.99 -6.57
CA LEU A 79 -1.66 -5.06 -6.22
C LEU A 79 -1.99 -5.97 -7.41
N THR A 80 -2.08 -5.40 -8.60
CA THR A 80 -2.29 -6.16 -9.85
C THR A 80 -1.09 -7.07 -10.12
N TRP A 81 0.12 -6.54 -9.98
CA TRP A 81 1.35 -7.33 -10.09
C TRP A 81 1.40 -8.45 -9.04
N CYS A 82 1.07 -8.18 -7.77
CA CYS A 82 0.99 -9.23 -6.74
C CYS A 82 -0.03 -10.34 -7.07
N ALA A 83 -1.14 -9.99 -7.70
CA ALA A 83 -2.14 -10.96 -8.13
C ALA A 83 -1.60 -11.84 -9.26
N GLN A 84 -0.95 -11.25 -10.25
CA GLN A 84 -0.32 -11.95 -11.38
C GLN A 84 0.79 -12.90 -10.90
N MET A 85 1.69 -12.42 -10.05
CA MET A 85 2.79 -13.25 -9.51
C MET A 85 2.27 -14.46 -8.75
N ARG A 86 1.17 -14.30 -7.99
CA ARG A 86 0.56 -15.43 -7.29
C ARG A 86 -0.02 -16.46 -8.26
N ARG A 87 -0.65 -15.99 -9.35
CA ARG A 87 -1.20 -16.88 -10.38
C ARG A 87 -0.09 -17.68 -11.04
N ILE A 88 1.01 -17.02 -11.42
CA ILE A 88 2.17 -17.68 -12.03
C ILE A 88 2.79 -18.69 -11.06
N ALA A 89 2.90 -18.37 -9.77
CA ALA A 89 3.45 -19.28 -8.77
C ALA A 89 2.55 -20.49 -8.43
N SER A 90 1.30 -20.51 -8.92
CA SER A 90 0.38 -21.65 -8.76
C SER A 90 0.28 -22.55 -9.99
N GLU A 91 0.97 -22.20 -11.08
CA GLU A 91 1.14 -22.99 -12.29
C GLU A 91 2.43 -23.83 -12.19
#